data_AF-A0A443Q7R9-F1
#
_entry.id   AF-A0A443Q7R9-F1
#
_cell.length_a   1.000
_cell.length_b   1.000
_cell.length_c   1.000
_cell.angle_alpha   90.00
_cell.angle_beta   90.00
_cell.angle_gamma   90.00
#
_symmetry.space_group_name_H-M   'P 1'
#
loop_
_entity.id
_entity.type
_entity.pdbx_description
1 polymer ?
#
loop_
_entity_poly.entity_id
_entity_poly.type
_entity_poly.pdbx_seq_one_letter_code
_entity_poly.pdbx_strand_id
1 'polypeptide(L)'
;SHGLNRLPLYIDDIKTGHCITEGSPQIINETPATAYVDGQNLLGFVVAQFCMKTAIKKAKEVGVGWVVTKGSNHFGTADTFTVMAAQEGLIGFCCTNTSPLVCTMGGKKPFFGTNPLSVAAFGHEK
;
A
#
# COMPACT_ATOMS: atom_id res chain seq x y z
N SER A 1 -16.39 -5.07 -0.74
CA SER A 1 -16.17 -3.77 -0.05
C SER A 1 -15.02 -2.94 -0.62
N HIS A 2 -14.04 -3.55 -1.31
CA HIS A 2 -12.83 -2.85 -1.82
C HIS A 2 -12.64 -2.99 -3.35
N GLY A 3 -13.70 -3.35 -4.08
CA GLY A 3 -13.74 -3.43 -5.55
C GLY A 3 -14.54 -2.28 -6.17
N LEU A 4 -15.29 -2.53 -7.25
CA LEU A 4 -16.05 -1.51 -7.99
C LEU A 4 -17.01 -0.67 -7.13
N ASN A 5 -17.51 -1.21 -6.01
CA ASN A 5 -18.32 -0.44 -5.06
C ASN A 5 -17.60 0.79 -4.47
N ARG A 6 -16.25 0.88 -4.56
CA ARG A 6 -15.47 2.05 -4.14
C ARG A 6 -15.28 3.08 -5.25
N LEU A 7 -15.58 2.74 -6.50
CA LEU A 7 -15.35 3.62 -7.63
C LEU A 7 -16.05 4.99 -7.48
N PRO A 8 -17.31 5.08 -7.02
CA PRO A 8 -17.94 6.38 -6.80
C PRO A 8 -17.18 7.25 -5.78
N LEU A 9 -16.62 6.67 -4.72
CA LEU A 9 -15.81 7.41 -3.73
C LEU A 9 -14.52 7.92 -4.35
N TYR A 10 -13.81 7.11 -5.14
CA TYR A 10 -12.59 7.58 -5.80
C TYR A 10 -12.86 8.71 -6.79
N ILE A 11 -13.99 8.65 -7.51
CA ILE A 11 -14.41 9.73 -8.42
C ILE A 11 -14.68 11.01 -7.61
N ASP A 12 -15.35 10.89 -6.46
CA ASP A 12 -15.63 12.02 -5.58
C ASP A 12 -14.34 12.65 -5.04
N ASP A 13 -13.43 11.82 -4.49
CA ASP A 13 -12.13 12.27 -3.97
C ASP A 13 -11.30 13.01 -5.04
N ILE A 14 -11.36 12.55 -6.30
CA ILE A 14 -10.72 13.24 -7.42
C ILE A 14 -11.39 14.59 -7.69
N LYS A 15 -12.73 14.63 -7.75
CA LYS A 15 -13.49 15.85 -8.04
C LYS A 15 -13.34 16.91 -6.96
N THR A 16 -13.22 16.50 -5.70
CA THR A 16 -13.04 17.41 -4.56
C THR A 16 -11.58 17.79 -4.32
N GLY A 17 -10.64 17.20 -5.05
CA GLY A 17 -9.20 17.44 -4.89
C GLY A 17 -8.57 16.75 -3.67
N HIS A 18 -9.31 15.86 -3.00
CA HIS A 18 -8.75 14.99 -1.96
C HIS A 18 -7.80 13.94 -2.53
N CYS A 19 -7.92 13.61 -3.81
CA CYS A 19 -6.98 12.77 -4.54
C CYS A 19 -6.48 13.50 -5.79
N ILE A 20 -5.17 13.54 -5.96
CA ILE A 20 -4.51 14.12 -7.14
C ILE A 20 -4.46 13.07 -8.26
N THR A 21 -4.68 13.50 -9.50
CA THR A 21 -4.65 12.62 -10.69
C THR A 21 -3.40 12.78 -11.55
N GLU A 22 -2.64 13.85 -11.34
CA GLU A 22 -1.44 14.18 -12.11
C GLU A 22 -0.19 14.04 -11.28
N GLY A 23 0.90 13.58 -11.90
CA GLY A 23 2.19 13.37 -11.26
C GLY A 23 2.51 11.89 -11.05
N SER A 24 3.56 11.62 -10.28
CA SER A 24 4.02 10.27 -9.98
C SER A 24 4.59 10.17 -8.57
N PRO A 25 4.49 8.99 -7.92
CA PRO A 25 5.14 8.76 -6.62
C PRO A 25 6.65 9.03 -6.73
N GLN A 26 7.21 9.67 -5.71
CA GLN A 26 8.62 10.08 -5.68
C GLN A 26 9.37 9.36 -4.57
N ILE A 27 10.54 8.78 -4.88
CA ILE A 27 11.46 8.30 -3.85
C ILE A 27 12.17 9.53 -3.26
N ILE A 28 11.95 9.78 -1.98
CA ILE A 28 12.55 10.92 -1.27
C ILE A 28 13.78 10.54 -0.45
N ASN A 29 13.98 9.25 -0.19
CA ASN A 29 15.21 8.70 0.38
C ASN A 29 15.31 7.20 0.07
N GLU A 30 16.50 6.67 -0.16
CA GLU A 30 16.70 5.23 -0.39
C GLU A 30 18.10 4.71 0.00
N THR A 31 18.14 3.40 0.21
CA THR A 31 19.35 2.58 0.33
C THR A 31 19.22 1.40 -0.66
N PRO A 32 20.23 0.52 -0.80
CA PRO A 32 20.07 -0.69 -1.63
C PRO A 32 18.84 -1.52 -1.22
N ALA A 33 18.52 -1.59 0.07
CA ALA A 33 17.46 -2.43 0.63
C ALA A 33 16.14 -1.70 0.94
N THR A 34 16.14 -0.36 1.04
CA THR A 34 14.98 0.39 1.52
C THR A 34 14.64 1.60 0.66
N ALA A 35 13.38 2.05 0.69
CA ALA A 35 12.98 3.35 0.14
C ALA A 35 11.86 4.01 0.97
N TYR A 36 11.90 5.34 1.03
CA TYR A 36 10.81 6.17 1.51
C TYR A 36 10.20 6.94 0.34
N VAL A 37 8.90 6.76 0.12
CA VAL A 37 8.17 7.29 -1.02
C VAL A 37 7.16 8.36 -0.59
N ASP A 38 7.15 9.50 -1.25
CA ASP A 38 6.04 10.45 -1.21
C ASP A 38 5.06 10.14 -2.35
N GLY A 39 3.84 9.75 -2.01
CA GLY A 39 2.78 9.40 -2.95
C GLY A 39 2.13 10.61 -3.63
N GLN A 40 2.49 11.85 -3.27
CA GLN A 40 1.97 13.09 -3.88
C GLN A 40 0.43 13.20 -3.85
N ASN A 41 -0.19 12.59 -2.84
CA ASN A 41 -1.63 12.48 -2.66
C ASN A 41 -2.35 11.85 -3.87
N LEU A 42 -1.66 10.99 -4.62
CA LEU A 42 -2.21 10.26 -5.76
C LEU A 42 -3.14 9.12 -5.31
N LEU A 43 -3.81 8.51 -6.29
CA LEU A 43 -4.60 7.30 -6.08
C LEU A 43 -3.78 6.22 -5.37
N GLY A 44 -4.32 5.71 -4.25
CA GLY A 44 -3.60 4.77 -3.39
C GLY A 44 -3.12 3.52 -4.11
N PHE A 45 -3.91 3.01 -5.07
CA PHE A 45 -3.54 1.86 -5.87
C PHE A 45 -2.26 2.11 -6.70
N VAL A 46 -2.13 3.30 -7.29
CA VAL A 46 -0.97 3.70 -8.09
C VAL A 46 0.27 3.80 -7.20
N VAL A 47 0.14 4.45 -6.04
CA VAL A 47 1.24 4.60 -5.08
C VAL A 47 1.69 3.24 -4.53
N ALA A 48 0.75 2.39 -4.13
CA ALA A 48 1.04 1.07 -3.57
C ALA A 48 1.66 0.13 -4.61
N GLN A 49 1.19 0.17 -5.86
CA GLN A 49 1.79 -0.60 -6.96
C GLN A 49 3.24 -0.14 -7.21
N PHE A 50 3.50 1.17 -7.21
CA PHE A 50 4.86 1.71 -7.32
C PHE A 50 5.75 1.23 -6.17
N CYS A 51 5.27 1.34 -4.93
CA CYS A 51 6.02 0.92 -3.75
C CYS A 51 6.37 -0.57 -3.79
N MET A 52 5.42 -1.42 -4.14
CA MET A 52 5.65 -2.86 -4.22
C MET A 52 6.62 -3.24 -5.35
N LYS A 53 6.50 -2.62 -6.53
CA LYS A 53 7.49 -2.82 -7.62
C LYS A 53 8.90 -2.42 -7.19
N THR A 54 9.04 -1.30 -6.47
CA THR A 54 10.31 -0.85 -5.91
C THR A 54 10.85 -1.84 -4.86
N ALA A 55 9.99 -2.36 -3.98
CA ALA A 55 10.37 -3.37 -2.99
C ALA A 55 10.85 -4.67 -3.65
N ILE A 56 10.12 -5.17 -4.63
CA ILE A 56 10.48 -6.36 -5.42
C ILE A 56 11.85 -6.16 -6.09
N LYS A 57 12.06 -5.01 -6.76
CA LYS A 57 13.34 -4.71 -7.41
C LYS A 57 14.51 -4.78 -6.42
N LYS A 58 14.40 -4.08 -5.29
CA LYS A 58 15.44 -4.06 -4.25
C LYS A 58 15.66 -5.44 -3.63
N ALA A 59 14.59 -6.19 -3.38
CA ALA A 59 14.68 -7.55 -2.86
C ALA A 59 15.43 -8.50 -3.80
N LYS A 60 15.24 -8.37 -5.12
CA LYS A 60 15.99 -9.15 -6.10
C LYS A 60 17.47 -8.77 -6.18
N GLU A 61 17.81 -7.51 -5.89
CA GLU A 61 19.20 -7.01 -5.94
C GLU A 61 20.00 -7.39 -4.69
N VAL A 62 19.41 -7.25 -3.49
CA VAL A 62 20.15 -7.40 -2.22
C VAL A 62 19.47 -8.30 -1.18
N GLY A 63 18.45 -9.07 -1.59
CA GLY A 63 17.76 -10.07 -0.76
C GLY A 63 16.57 -9.55 0.05
N VAL A 64 16.47 -8.23 0.28
CA VAL A 64 15.34 -7.60 0.97
C VAL A 64 14.98 -6.26 0.34
N GLY A 65 13.69 -5.95 0.32
CA GLY A 65 13.16 -4.67 -0.13
C GLY A 65 12.10 -4.17 0.85
N TRP A 66 12.37 -3.07 1.54
CA TRP A 66 11.44 -2.46 2.49
C TRP A 66 11.07 -1.04 2.06
N VAL A 67 9.82 -0.85 1.63
CA VAL A 67 9.35 0.43 1.12
C VAL A 67 8.20 0.95 1.97
N VAL A 68 8.32 2.19 2.42
CA VAL A 68 7.26 2.89 3.16
C VAL A 68 6.82 4.12 2.38
N THR A 69 5.56 4.53 2.52
CA THR A 69 5.03 5.70 1.82
C THR A 69 4.22 6.61 2.73
N LYS A 70 4.28 7.92 2.44
CA LYS A 70 3.36 8.94 2.96
C LYS A 70 2.64 9.62 1.80
N GLY A 71 1.60 10.41 2.09
CA GLY A 71 0.90 11.18 1.06
C GLY A 71 0.24 10.28 0.01
N SER A 72 -0.44 9.23 0.48
CA SER A 72 -1.18 8.27 -0.36
C SER A 72 -2.66 8.27 0.02
N ASN A 73 -3.47 7.56 -0.75
CA ASN A 73 -4.91 7.38 -0.52
C ASN A 73 -5.27 5.90 -0.28
N HIS A 74 -6.56 5.62 -0.14
CA HIS A 74 -7.07 4.25 -0.04
C HIS A 74 -6.63 3.39 -1.23
N PHE A 75 -5.92 2.29 -0.97
CA PHE A 75 -5.26 1.49 -2.00
C PHE A 75 -6.02 0.22 -2.45
N GLY A 76 -7.26 0.03 -1.99
CA GLY A 76 -7.99 -1.21 -2.23
C GLY A 76 -7.58 -2.34 -1.28
N THR A 77 -7.34 -3.53 -1.82
CA THR A 77 -7.02 -4.72 -1.02
C THR A 77 -5.50 -4.95 -0.95
N ALA A 78 -5.00 -5.18 0.26
CA ALA A 78 -3.55 -5.33 0.50
C ALA A 78 -2.94 -6.59 -0.15
N ASP A 79 -3.76 -7.63 -0.35
CA ASP A 79 -3.37 -8.88 -1.00
C ASP A 79 -2.93 -8.67 -2.45
N THR A 80 -3.54 -7.72 -3.17
CA THR A 80 -3.17 -7.35 -4.55
C THR A 80 -1.66 -7.12 -4.66
N PHE A 81 -1.07 -6.41 -3.69
CA PHE A 81 0.35 -6.07 -3.72
C PHE A 81 1.22 -7.21 -3.21
N THR A 82 0.81 -7.95 -2.17
CA THR A 82 1.63 -9.09 -1.70
C THR A 82 1.68 -10.21 -2.72
N VAL A 83 0.60 -10.44 -3.48
CA VAL A 83 0.58 -11.41 -4.58
C VAL A 83 1.55 -11.00 -5.69
N MET A 84 1.73 -9.70 -5.99
CA MET A 84 2.74 -9.25 -6.95
C MET A 84 4.15 -9.72 -6.55
N ALA A 85 4.51 -9.66 -5.26
CA ALA A 85 5.81 -10.14 -4.80
C ALA A 85 5.90 -11.68 -4.85
N ALA A 86 4.82 -12.37 -4.45
CA ALA A 86 4.75 -13.83 -4.51
C ALA A 86 4.92 -14.38 -5.94
N GLN A 87 4.31 -13.72 -6.94
CA GLN A 87 4.45 -14.07 -8.35
C GLN A 87 5.89 -13.93 -8.87
N GLU A 88 6.71 -13.14 -8.19
CA GLU A 88 8.13 -12.92 -8.50
C GLU A 88 9.07 -13.85 -7.71
N GLY A 89 8.51 -14.88 -7.06
CA GLY A 89 9.26 -15.85 -6.25
C GLY A 89 9.73 -15.30 -4.89
N LEU A 90 9.13 -14.21 -4.41
CA LEU A 90 9.47 -13.57 -3.14
C LEU A 90 8.36 -13.80 -2.09
N ILE A 91 8.66 -13.51 -0.83
CA ILE A 91 7.61 -13.34 0.19
C ILE A 91 7.15 -11.88 0.13
N GLY A 92 5.85 -11.66 -0.08
CA GLY A 92 5.21 -10.36 -0.06
C GLY A 92 4.64 -10.02 1.31
N PHE A 93 4.87 -8.80 1.77
CA PHE A 93 4.27 -8.24 2.98
C PHE A 93 3.69 -6.85 2.67
N CYS A 94 2.48 -6.55 3.16
CA CYS A 94 1.86 -5.24 3.00
C CYS A 94 0.96 -4.92 4.20
N CYS A 95 1.06 -3.70 4.73
CA CYS A 95 0.14 -3.17 5.72
C CYS A 95 -0.11 -1.68 5.48
N THR A 96 -1.22 -1.16 6.00
CA THR A 96 -1.52 0.27 5.95
C THR A 96 -2.28 0.71 7.19
N ASN A 97 -2.23 2.00 7.50
CA ASN A 97 -3.19 2.61 8.42
C ASN A 97 -4.48 3.01 7.68
N THR A 98 -5.52 3.36 8.44
CA THR A 98 -6.81 3.87 7.93
C THR A 98 -7.40 4.89 8.91
N SER A 99 -8.50 5.55 8.55
CA SER A 99 -9.24 6.46 9.45
C SER A 99 -9.66 5.75 10.75
N PRO A 100 -9.74 6.47 11.89
CA PRO A 100 -10.14 5.88 13.17
C PRO A 100 -11.53 5.27 13.13
N LEU A 101 -11.62 3.96 13.36
CA LEU A 101 -12.85 3.17 13.36
C LEU A 101 -12.93 2.15 14.52
N VAL A 102 -11.80 1.80 15.11
CA VAL A 102 -11.66 0.76 16.14
C VAL A 102 -11.30 1.40 17.48
N CYS A 103 -12.01 1.03 18.54
CA CYS A 103 -11.73 1.49 19.90
C CYS A 103 -10.54 0.75 20.51
N THR A 104 -9.83 1.39 21.43
CA THR A 104 -8.85 0.70 22.29
C THR A 104 -9.53 -0.25 23.27
N MET A 105 -8.78 -1.18 23.86
CA MET A 105 -9.28 -2.04 24.93
C MET A 105 -9.79 -1.17 26.11
N GLY A 106 -11.05 -1.35 26.49
CA GLY A 106 -11.72 -0.53 27.52
C GLY A 106 -12.12 0.88 27.07
N GLY A 107 -11.76 1.28 25.85
CA GLY A 107 -12.17 2.56 25.26
C GLY A 107 -13.57 2.51 24.66
N LYS A 108 -14.19 3.69 24.55
CA LYS A 108 -15.49 3.89 23.87
C LYS A 108 -15.41 4.86 22.69
N LYS A 109 -14.22 5.35 22.36
CA LYS A 109 -13.96 6.30 21.27
C LYS A 109 -13.07 5.64 20.21
N PRO A 110 -13.38 5.78 18.90
CA PRO A 110 -12.52 5.31 17.83
C PRO A 110 -11.11 5.91 17.93
N PHE A 111 -10.09 5.08 17.76
CA PHE A 111 -8.68 5.49 17.83
C PHE A 111 -7.85 4.83 16.71
N PHE A 112 -7.87 3.50 16.63
CA PHE A 112 -7.20 2.78 15.55
C PHE A 112 -8.04 2.73 14.31
N GLY A 113 -7.40 2.63 13.15
CA GLY A 113 -8.09 2.17 11.94
C GLY A 113 -8.28 0.65 11.94
N THR A 114 -8.91 0.11 10.90
CA THR A 114 -8.97 -1.35 10.68
C THR A 114 -7.61 -1.95 10.28
N ASN A 115 -6.64 -1.09 9.96
CA ASN A 115 -5.22 -1.35 9.75
C ASN A 115 -4.89 -2.77 9.26
N PRO A 116 -5.20 -3.08 7.99
CA PRO A 116 -5.04 -4.43 7.48
C PRO A 116 -3.56 -4.79 7.32
N LEU A 117 -3.30 -6.10 7.38
CA LEU A 117 -2.00 -6.72 7.11
C LEU A 117 -2.24 -7.91 6.16
N SER A 118 -1.40 -8.01 5.14
CA SER A 118 -1.37 -9.12 4.18
C SER A 118 0.03 -9.70 4.10
N VAL A 119 0.11 -11.01 3.94
CA VAL A 119 1.34 -11.76 3.64
C VAL A 119 1.02 -12.77 2.55
N ALA A 120 1.88 -12.88 1.55
CA ALA A 120 1.77 -13.89 0.52
C ALA A 120 3.14 -14.53 0.29
N ALA A 121 3.15 -15.83 0.03
CA ALA A 121 4.31 -16.58 -0.40
C ALA A 121 3.86 -17.57 -1.48
N PHE A 122 4.73 -17.84 -2.45
CA PHE A 122 4.43 -18.83 -3.48
C PHE A 122 4.56 -20.24 -2.90
N GLY A 123 3.53 -21.06 -3.05
CA GLY A 123 3.57 -22.48 -2.68
C GLY A 123 4.11 -23.31 -3.84
N HIS A 124 4.98 -24.28 -3.56
CA HIS A 124 5.24 -25.37 -4.49
C HIS A 124 4.33 -26.54 -4.12
N GLU A 125 3.51 -27.02 -5.06
CA GLU A 125 2.92 -28.35 -4.96
C GLU A 125 4.06 -29.37 -5.08
N LYS A 126 4.11 -30.31 -4.13
CA LYS A 126 5.03 -31.45 -4.15
C LYS A 126 4.44 -32.59 -4.96
#